data_AF-W7Z1Q3-F1
#
_entry.id   AF-W7Z1Q3-F1
#
_cell.length_a   1.000
_cell.length_b   1.000
_cell.length_c   1.000
_cell.angle_alpha   90.00
_cell.angle_beta   90.00
_cell.angle_gamma   90.00
#
_symmetry.space_group_name_H-M   'P 1'
#
loop_
_entity.id
_entity.type
_entity.pdbx_description
1 polymer ?
#
loop_
_entity_poly.entity_id
_entity_poly.type
_entity_poly.pdbx_seq_one_letter_code
_entity_poly.pdbx_strand_id
1 'polypeptide(L)' 'MSKKLYAAGLLVIPIYFPVLDENKSIHCIKNMLNSNTISVIHGDIHTWNGSSYPLIARRCSIEWTEIVYEEELV' A
#
# COMPACT_ATOMS: atom_id res chain seq x y z
N MET A 1 -23.22 25.09 12.99
CA MET A 1 -23.09 23.63 12.75
C MET A 1 -21.71 23.21 13.25
N SER A 2 -21.60 22.14 14.05
CA SER A 2 -20.29 21.63 14.44
C SER A 2 -19.63 20.96 13.23
N LYS A 3 -18.38 21.32 12.94
CA LYS A 3 -17.61 20.66 11.88
C LYS A 3 -17.40 19.18 12.26
N LYS A 4 -17.56 18.27 11.30
CA LYS A 4 -17.25 16.85 11.52
C LYS A 4 -15.73 16.64 11.47
N LEU A 5 -15.25 15.77 12.34
CA LEU A 5 -13.85 15.39 12.47
C LEU A 5 -13.68 13.92 12.05
N TYR A 6 -12.57 13.62 11.40
CA TYR A 6 -12.19 12.28 10.95
C TYR A 6 -10.80 11.93 11.47
N ALA A 7 -10.58 10.67 11.84
CA ALA A 7 -9.24 10.17 12.11
C ALA A 7 -8.63 9.64 10.81
N ALA A 8 -7.52 10.25 10.38
CA ALA A 8 -6.74 9.79 9.24
C ALA A 8 -5.68 8.79 9.70
N GLY A 9 -5.46 7.77 8.88
CA GLY A 9 -4.43 6.76 9.14
C GLY A 9 -3.90 6.16 7.85
N LEU A 10 -2.65 5.72 7.92
CA LEU A 10 -1.95 5.07 6.83
C LEU A 10 -2.07 3.55 7.00
N LEU A 11 -2.67 2.89 6.02
CA LEU A 11 -2.69 1.44 5.95
C LEU A 11 -1.36 0.95 5.39
N VAL A 12 -0.54 0.32 6.23
CA VAL A 12 0.70 -0.34 5.83
C VAL A 12 0.40 -1.79 5.50
N ILE A 13 0.59 -2.15 4.23
CA ILE A 13 0.38 -3.51 3.73
C ILE A 13 1.74 -4.11 3.34
N PRO A 14 2.21 -5.17 4.00
CA PRO A 14 3.43 -5.85 3.62
C PRO A 14 3.23 -6.63 2.32
N ILE A 15 4.14 -6.43 1.37
CA ILE A 15 4.12 -7.08 0.05
C ILE A 15 5.33 -8.01 -0.06
N TYR A 16 5.10 -9.22 -0.55
CA TYR A 16 6.14 -10.23 -0.71
C TYR A 16 6.37 -10.51 -2.20
N PHE A 17 7.64 -10.49 -2.61
CA PHE A 17 8.04 -10.79 -3.99
C PHE A 17 8.98 -12.00 -3.99
N PRO A 18 8.83 -12.93 -4.95
CA PRO A 18 9.79 -14.00 -5.14
C PRO A 18 11.11 -13.39 -5.64
N VAL A 19 12.21 -13.70 -4.95
CA VAL A 19 13.54 -13.17 -5.25
C VAL A 19 14.55 -14.31 -5.31
N LEU A 20 15.42 -14.30 -6.31
CA LEU A 20 16.44 -15.33 -6.53
C LEU A 20 17.82 -14.96 -5.96
N ASP A 21 18.05 -13.68 -5.65
CA ASP A 21 19.33 -13.14 -5.13
C ASP A 21 19.06 -11.99 -4.14
N GLU A 22 19.44 -12.16 -2.88
CA GLU A 22 19.17 -11.22 -1.78
C GLU A 22 19.66 -9.78 -2.06
N ASN A 23 20.79 -9.63 -2.76
CA ASN A 23 21.49 -8.34 -2.84
C ASN A 23 21.01 -7.42 -3.98
N LYS A 24 20.37 -7.95 -5.02
CA LYS A 24 19.86 -7.18 -6.17
C LYS A 24 18.35 -6.94 -6.13
N SER A 25 17.69 -7.47 -5.11
CA SER A 25 16.24 -7.67 -5.15
C SER A 25 15.41 -6.45 -4.75
N ILE A 26 15.80 -5.72 -3.70
CA ILE A 26 15.00 -4.59 -3.22
C ILE A 26 14.97 -3.44 -4.24
N HIS A 27 16.10 -3.12 -4.87
CA HIS A 27 16.15 -2.05 -5.87
C HIS A 27 15.32 -2.39 -7.11
N CYS A 28 15.37 -3.65 -7.57
CA CYS A 28 14.56 -4.12 -8.69
C CYS A 28 13.06 -4.04 -8.38
N ILE A 29 12.64 -4.50 -7.19
CA ILE A 29 11.23 -4.43 -6.74
C ILE A 29 10.77 -2.98 -6.62
N LYS A 30 11.59 -2.10 -6.04
CA LYS A 30 11.27 -0.67 -5.92
C LYS A 30 11.07 -0.02 -7.28
N ASN A 31 11.98 -0.28 -8.24
CA ASN A 31 11.83 0.26 -9.59
C ASN A 31 10.56 -0.27 -10.26
N MET A 32 10.30 -1.58 -10.14
CA MET A 32 9.10 -2.21 -10.70
C MET A 32 7.81 -1.66 -10.09
N LEU A 33 7.73 -1.42 -8.78
CA LEU A 33 6.52 -0.89 -8.16
C LEU A 33 6.36 0.63 -8.37
N ASN A 34 7.45 1.39 -8.34
CA ASN A 34 7.38 2.84 -8.54
C ASN A 34 7.13 3.21 -10.01
N SER A 35 7.53 2.37 -10.97
CA SER A 35 7.26 2.57 -12.38
C SER A 35 5.87 2.11 -12.81
N ASN A 36 5.19 1.33 -11.96
CA ASN A 36 3.93 0.65 -12.31
C ASN A 36 2.85 1.03 -11.30
N THR A 37 1.88 1.82 -11.73
CA THR A 37 0.73 2.19 -10.88
C THR A 37 0.03 0.93 -10.36
N ILE A 38 -0.06 0.79 -9.03
CA ILE A 38 -0.87 -0.26 -8.39
C ILE A 38 -2.34 0.07 -8.69
N SER A 39 -3.00 -0.78 -9.48
CA SER A 39 -4.34 -0.49 -9.99
C SER A 39 -5.46 -0.89 -9.02
N VAL A 40 -5.29 -1.98 -8.25
CA VAL A 40 -6.30 -2.50 -7.30
C VAL A 40 -5.61 -3.35 -6.20
N ILE A 41 -6.09 -3.27 -4.96
CA ILE A 41 -5.72 -4.14 -3.83
C ILE A 41 -6.94 -5.02 -3.48
N HIS A 42 -6.89 -6.32 -3.79
CA HIS A 42 -8.03 -7.24 -3.58
C HIS A 42 -7.55 -8.61 -3.08
N GLY A 43 -7.13 -8.71 -1.81
CA GLY A 43 -6.50 -9.92 -1.27
C GLY A 43 -5.09 -10.19 -1.83
N ASP A 44 -4.85 -9.83 -3.09
CA ASP A 44 -3.56 -9.74 -3.78
C ASP A 44 -3.36 -8.32 -4.35
N ILE A 45 -2.11 -7.95 -4.63
CA ILE A 45 -1.76 -6.77 -5.42
C ILE A 45 -1.64 -7.18 -6.87
N HIS A 46 -2.46 -6.56 -7.71
CA HIS A 46 -2.42 -6.75 -9.16
C HIS A 46 -1.65 -5.63 -9.82
N THR A 47 -0.71 -5.99 -10.69
CA THR A 47 0.04 -5.05 -11.53
C THR A 47 -0.49 -5.07 -12.96
N TRP A 48 -0.39 -3.93 -13.68
CA TRP A 48 -0.85 -3.77 -15.07
C TRP A 48 -0.28 -4.79 -16.08
N ASN A 49 0.85 -5.43 -15.77
CA ASN A 49 1.44 -6.50 -16.57
C ASN A 49 0.80 -7.89 -16.33
N GLY A 50 -0.27 -7.97 -15.53
CA GLY A 50 -0.99 -9.21 -15.23
C GLY A 50 -0.40 -10.07 -14.10
N SER A 51 0.64 -9.59 -13.38
CA SER A 51 1.17 -10.31 -12.22
C SER A 51 0.30 -10.12 -10.98
N SER A 52 0.31 -11.11 -10.07
CA SER A 52 -0.41 -11.10 -8.79
C SER A 52 0.55 -11.39 -7.63
N TYR A 53 0.47 -10.60 -6.56
CA TYR A 53 1.31 -10.75 -5.37
C TYR A 53 0.45 -10.91 -4.11
N PRO A 54 0.59 -11.98 -3.33
CA PRO A 54 -0.29 -12.27 -2.21
C PRO A 54 -0.12 -11.26 -1.06
N LEU A 55 -1.24 -10.75 -0.53
CA LEU A 55 -1.24 -9.96 0.70
C LEU A 55 -1.41 -10.88 1.89
N ILE A 56 -0.33 -11.08 2.64
CA ILE A 56 -0.41 -11.85 3.88
C ILE A 56 -0.88 -10.91 4.99
N ALA A 57 -2.19 -10.92 5.24
CA ALA A 57 -2.89 -10.01 6.17
C ALA A 57 -2.42 -10.07 7.64
N ARG A 58 -1.60 -11.05 8.04
CA ARG A 58 -1.11 -11.21 9.41
C ARG A 58 -0.19 -10.07 9.89
N ARG A 59 0.26 -9.19 8.99
CA ARG A 59 1.20 -8.09 9.32
C ARG A 59 0.74 -6.73 8.76
N CYS A 60 -0.54 -6.60 8.42
CA CYS A 60 -1.10 -5.28 8.12
C CYS A 60 -1.19 -4.47 9.40
N SER A 61 -0.83 -3.19 9.32
CA SER A 61 -0.97 -2.25 10.44
C SER A 61 -1.56 -0.95 9.93
N ILE A 62 -2.41 -0.32 10.74
CA ILE A 62 -2.88 1.04 10.49
C ILE A 62 -2.12 1.96 11.44
N GLU A 63 -1.39 2.91 10.87
CA GLU A 63 -0.73 3.98 11.61
C GLU A 63 -1.61 5.23 11.56
N TRP A 64 -2.29 5.54 12.65
CA TRP A 64 -3.13 6.73 12.76
C TRP A 64 -2.24 7.97 12.89
N THR A 65 -2.40 8.95 12.00
CA THR A 65 -1.49 10.09 11.87
C THR A 65 -2.07 11.37 12.43
N GLU A 66 -3.35 11.66 12.16
CA GLU A 66 -3.93 12.96 12.46
C GLU A 66 -5.47 12.94 12.51
N ILE A 67 -6.04 14.03 13.02
CA ILE A 67 -7.47 14.31 12.94
C ILE A 67 -7.65 15.42 11.90
N VAL A 68 -8.46 15.16 10.87
CA VAL A 68 -8.76 16.11 9.79
C VAL A 68 -10.22 16.54 9.82
N TYR A 69 -10.49 17.74 9.30
CA TYR A 69 -11.87 18.19 9.09
C TYR A 69 -12.45 17.59 7.79
N GLU A 70 -13.78 17.43 7.74
CA GLU A 70 -14.51 16.95 6.54
C GLU A 70 -14.15 17.74 5.27
N GLU A 71 -13.84 19.03 5.43
CA GLU A 71 -13.49 19.97 4.35
C GLU A 71 -12.13 19.66 3.69
N GLU A 72 -11.26 18.90 4.35
CA GLU A 72 -9.90 18.56 3.89
C GLU A 72 -9.84 17.20 3.16
N LEU A 73 -10.96 16.46 3.10
CA LEU A 73 -11.07 15.18 2.41
C LEU A 73 -11.39 15.42 0.91
N VAL A 74 -10.38 15.74 0.10
CA VAL A 74 -10.53 15.99 -1.36
C VAL A 74 -9.59 15.12 -2.18
#